data_AF-A0A1D6NMY9-F1
#
_entry.id   AF-A0A1D6NMY9-F1
#
_cell.length_a   1.000
_cell.length_b   1.000
_cell.length_c   1.000
_cell.angle_alpha   90.00
_cell.angle_beta   90.00
_cell.angle_gamma   90.00
#
_symmetry.space_group_name_H-M   'P 1'
#
loop_
_entity.id
_entity.type
_entity.pdbx_description
1 polymer ?
#
loop_
_entity_poly.entity_id
_entity_poly.type
_entity_poly.pdbx_seq_one_letter_code
_entity_poly.pdbx_strand_id
1 'polypeptide(L)'
;MVQFGKWLRRQIERSLPEWQDQFLRYKELKRCVKARSGGCPPLPAEEAEFVAEIDAETEKINAFFLDQEEEFIIRHRELQNHIERALGRGRPAPAPALHEAEVAAIRREIVNFHGVMVLLLNYSSINYIGRRSSSSS
;
A
#
# COMPACT_ATOMS: atom_id res chain seq x y z
N MET A 1 6.38 -15.61 -19.29
CA MET A 1 5.98 -15.45 -17.86
C MET A 1 7.12 -15.23 -16.84
N VAL A 2 8.39 -15.04 -17.24
CA VAL A 2 9.52 -14.81 -16.30
C VAL A 2 9.68 -13.31 -15.94
N GLN A 3 9.08 -12.41 -16.72
CA GLN A 3 9.23 -10.96 -16.57
C GLN A 3 8.41 -10.37 -15.41
N PHE A 4 7.19 -10.86 -15.16
CA PHE A 4 6.32 -10.31 -14.10
C PHE A 4 6.94 -10.45 -12.71
N GLY A 5 7.46 -11.64 -12.35
CA GLY A 5 8.10 -11.82 -11.03
C GLY A 5 9.38 -11.02 -10.84
N LYS A 6 10.12 -10.71 -11.92
CA LYS A 6 11.28 -9.80 -11.88
C LYS A 6 10.84 -8.34 -11.76
N TRP A 7 9.78 -7.95 -12.45
CA TRP A 7 9.18 -6.63 -12.37
C TRP A 7 8.62 -6.36 -10.97
N LEU A 8 7.83 -7.29 -10.41
CA LEU A 8 7.25 -7.19 -9.08
C LEU A 8 8.33 -6.98 -8.01
N ARG A 9 9.40 -7.78 -8.04
CA ARG A 9 10.52 -7.62 -7.11
C ARG A 9 11.14 -6.22 -7.18
N ARG A 10 11.38 -5.71 -8.41
CA ARG A 10 11.90 -4.34 -8.58
C ARG A 10 10.94 -3.27 -8.08
N GLN A 11 9.63 -3.51 -8.12
CA GLN A 11 8.66 -2.57 -7.54
C GLN A 11 8.71 -2.61 -6.01
N ILE A 12 8.81 -3.80 -5.40
CA ILE A 12 8.97 -3.97 -3.95
C ILE A 12 10.27 -3.31 -3.46
N GLU A 13 11.38 -3.50 -4.18
CA GLU A 13 12.67 -2.87 -3.85
C GLU A 13 12.62 -1.32 -3.94
N ARG A 14 11.64 -0.77 -4.67
CA ARG A 14 11.44 0.68 -4.83
C ARG A 14 10.38 1.25 -3.90
N SER A 15 9.64 0.40 -3.17
CA SER A 15 8.68 0.83 -2.18
C SER A 15 9.37 1.17 -0.85
N LEU A 16 8.60 1.78 0.05
CA LEU A 16 9.03 2.00 1.43
C LEU A 16 9.44 0.67 2.09
N PRO A 17 10.56 0.62 2.83
CA PRO A 17 11.03 -0.57 3.53
C PRO A 17 9.95 -1.23 4.39
N GLU A 18 9.13 -0.41 5.04
CA GLU A 18 8.05 -0.81 5.95
C GLU A 18 6.87 -1.48 5.23
N TRP A 19 6.79 -1.37 3.90
CA TRP A 19 5.68 -1.91 3.10
C TRP A 19 6.07 -3.18 2.32
N GLN A 20 7.34 -3.55 2.32
CA GLN A 20 7.86 -4.60 1.43
C GLN A 20 7.30 -6.00 1.74
N ASP A 21 7.03 -6.28 3.01
CA ASP A 21 6.45 -7.53 3.50
C ASP A 21 4.92 -7.61 3.26
N GLN A 22 4.29 -6.48 2.98
CA GLN A 22 2.85 -6.37 2.75
C GLN A 22 2.43 -6.72 1.32
N PHE A 23 3.38 -6.89 0.39
CA PHE A 23 3.05 -7.28 -0.98
C PHE A 23 2.65 -8.75 -1.10
N LEU A 24 1.89 -9.05 -2.16
CA LEU A 24 1.52 -10.41 -2.56
C LEU A 24 2.77 -11.29 -2.74
N ARG A 25 2.81 -12.43 -2.05
CA ARG A 25 3.87 -13.44 -2.20
C ARG A 25 3.72 -14.27 -3.48
N TYR A 26 3.82 -13.59 -4.63
CA TYR A 26 3.57 -14.17 -5.97
C TYR A 26 4.41 -15.41 -6.27
N LYS A 27 5.64 -15.53 -5.75
CA LYS A 27 6.48 -16.71 -5.97
C LYS A 27 5.92 -17.96 -5.30
N GLU A 28 5.40 -17.83 -4.10
CA GLU A 28 4.86 -18.95 -3.31
C GLU A 28 3.57 -19.43 -3.96
N LEU A 29 2.65 -18.50 -4.24
CA LEU A 29 1.42 -18.78 -4.98
C LEU A 29 1.69 -19.46 -6.33
N LYS A 30 2.67 -18.97 -7.10
CA LYS A 30 3.05 -19.58 -8.38
C LYS A 30 3.63 -20.98 -8.22
N ARG A 31 4.38 -21.24 -7.15
CA ARG A 31 4.91 -22.57 -6.85
C ARG A 31 3.76 -23.54 -6.55
N CYS A 32 2.79 -23.10 -5.74
CA CYS A 32 1.61 -23.89 -5.41
C CYS A 32 0.77 -24.23 -6.66
N VAL A 33 0.54 -23.26 -7.55
CA VAL A 33 -0.14 -23.52 -8.84
C VAL A 33 0.61 -24.53 -9.70
N LYS A 34 1.94 -24.41 -9.81
CA LYS A 34 2.76 -25.33 -10.62
C LYS A 34 2.76 -26.75 -10.08
N ALA A 35 2.84 -26.92 -8.77
CA ALA A 35 2.81 -28.25 -8.14
C ALA A 35 1.51 -29.01 -8.50
N ARG A 36 0.41 -28.28 -8.65
CA ARG A 36 -0.93 -28.82 -8.96
C ARG A 36 -1.21 -29.00 -10.45
N SER A 37 -0.45 -28.32 -11.32
CA SER A 37 -0.57 -28.47 -12.78
C SER A 37 0.01 -29.80 -13.33
N GLY A 38 0.61 -30.63 -12.46
CA GLY A 38 1.20 -31.92 -12.81
C GLY A 38 0.18 -33.05 -12.99
N GLY A 39 -0.77 -32.92 -13.93
CA GLY A 39 -1.56 -34.02 -14.53
C GLY A 39 -2.53 -34.82 -13.65
N CYS A 40 -2.40 -34.79 -12.32
CA CYS A 40 -3.33 -35.41 -11.38
C CYS A 40 -4.33 -34.35 -10.88
N PRO A 41 -5.65 -34.63 -10.87
CA PRO A 41 -6.61 -33.72 -10.25
C PRO A 41 -6.21 -33.48 -8.78
N PRO A 42 -6.11 -32.22 -8.33
CA PRO A 42 -5.78 -31.94 -6.95
C PRO A 42 -6.85 -32.53 -6.04
N LEU A 43 -6.40 -33.09 -4.91
CA LEU A 43 -7.33 -33.58 -3.89
C LEU A 43 -8.13 -32.39 -3.32
N PRO A 44 -9.39 -32.58 -2.87
CA PRO A 44 -10.18 -31.52 -2.27
C PRO A 44 -9.46 -30.82 -1.09
N ALA A 45 -8.65 -31.57 -0.34
CA ALA A 45 -7.84 -31.04 0.75
C ALA A 45 -6.74 -30.08 0.26
N GLU A 46 -6.08 -30.42 -0.85
CA GLU A 46 -5.07 -29.56 -1.47
C GLU A 46 -5.73 -28.28 -1.98
N GLU A 47 -6.89 -28.38 -2.64
CA GLU A 47 -7.69 -27.20 -3.06
C GLU A 47 -8.06 -26.29 -1.92
N ALA A 48 -8.57 -26.85 -0.81
CA ALA A 48 -8.86 -26.06 0.38
C ALA A 48 -7.60 -25.36 0.94
N GLU A 49 -6.44 -26.03 0.96
CA GLU A 49 -5.18 -25.43 1.43
C GLU A 49 -4.72 -24.26 0.54
N PHE A 50 -4.82 -24.39 -0.77
CA PHE A 50 -4.46 -23.32 -1.71
C PHE A 50 -5.41 -22.13 -1.63
N VAL A 51 -6.72 -22.39 -1.49
CA VAL A 51 -7.71 -21.33 -1.27
C VAL A 51 -7.40 -20.60 0.03
N ALA A 52 -7.12 -21.33 1.12
CA ALA A 52 -6.74 -20.73 2.39
C ALA A 52 -5.46 -19.87 2.29
N GLU A 53 -4.47 -20.27 1.48
CA GLU A 53 -3.26 -19.47 1.25
C GLU A 53 -3.56 -18.17 0.48
N ILE A 54 -4.44 -18.21 -0.52
CA ILE A 54 -4.89 -17.01 -1.25
C ILE A 54 -5.70 -16.09 -0.34
N ASP A 55 -6.58 -16.66 0.48
CA ASP A 55 -7.42 -15.91 1.41
C ASP A 55 -6.54 -15.21 2.44
N ALA A 56 -5.56 -15.91 3.02
CA ALA A 56 -4.60 -15.31 3.95
C ALA A 56 -3.79 -14.17 3.32
N GLU A 57 -3.33 -14.32 2.07
CA GLU A 57 -2.64 -13.24 1.37
C GLU A 57 -3.57 -12.07 1.04
N THR A 58 -4.84 -12.34 0.76
CA THR A 58 -5.85 -11.31 0.50
C THR A 58 -6.19 -10.54 1.77
N GLU A 59 -6.39 -11.24 2.89
CA GLU A 59 -6.61 -10.68 4.23
C GLU A 59 -5.46 -9.76 4.61
N LYS A 60 -4.20 -10.20 4.45
CA LYS A 60 -3.00 -9.39 4.72
C LYS A 60 -3.00 -8.08 3.92
N ILE A 61 -3.23 -8.16 2.61
CA ILE A 61 -3.24 -6.98 1.73
C ILE A 61 -4.37 -6.02 2.13
N ASN A 62 -5.55 -6.56 2.45
CA ASN A 62 -6.71 -5.76 2.86
C ASN A 62 -6.48 -5.10 4.22
N ALA A 63 -5.95 -5.83 5.20
CA ALA A 63 -5.63 -5.31 6.53
C ALA A 63 -4.65 -4.15 6.43
N PHE A 64 -3.53 -4.35 5.72
CA PHE A 64 -2.56 -3.28 5.51
C PHE A 64 -3.16 -2.05 4.80
N PHE A 65 -3.99 -2.25 3.78
CA PHE A 65 -4.65 -1.16 3.08
C PHE A 65 -5.58 -0.37 4.01
N LEU A 66 -6.40 -1.05 4.81
CA LEU A 66 -7.34 -0.42 5.74
C LEU A 66 -6.60 0.35 6.84
N ASP A 67 -5.53 -0.22 7.41
CA ASP A 67 -4.71 0.45 8.42
C ASP A 67 -4.10 1.75 7.86
N GLN A 68 -3.61 1.73 6.62
CA GLN A 68 -3.08 2.93 5.95
C GLN A 68 -4.17 3.93 5.59
N GLU A 69 -5.35 3.48 5.18
CA GLU A 69 -6.49 4.36 4.92
C GLU A 69 -6.95 5.08 6.20
N GLU A 70 -7.00 4.38 7.33
CA GLU A 70 -7.30 4.97 8.63
C GLU A 70 -6.26 6.02 9.04
N GLU A 71 -4.96 5.70 8.90
CA GLU A 71 -3.88 6.66 9.15
C GLU A 71 -4.05 7.93 8.30
N PHE A 72 -4.46 7.78 7.03
CA PHE A 72 -4.68 8.92 6.15
C PHE A 72 -5.88 9.78 6.57
N ILE A 73 -6.96 9.16 7.04
CA ILE A 73 -8.12 9.90 7.56
C ILE A 73 -7.71 10.74 8.77
N ILE A 74 -6.92 10.16 9.69
CA ILE A 74 -6.43 10.86 10.89
C ILE A 74 -5.53 12.03 10.47
N ARG A 75 -4.50 11.76 9.66
CA ARG A 75 -3.54 12.79 9.23
C ARG A 75 -4.19 13.90 8.40
N HIS A 76 -5.18 13.58 7.58
CA HIS A 76 -5.93 14.59 6.84
C HIS A 76 -6.66 15.55 7.80
N ARG A 77 -7.32 15.03 8.84
CA ARG A 77 -8.00 15.86 9.85
C ARG A 77 -6.99 16.73 10.63
N GLU A 78 -5.84 16.17 11.01
CA GLU A 78 -4.79 16.92 11.69
C GLU A 78 -4.23 18.06 10.83
N LEU A 79 -3.99 17.77 9.54
CA LEU A 79 -3.51 18.76 8.57
C LEU A 79 -4.54 19.87 8.34
N GLN A 80 -5.84 19.53 8.24
CA GLN A 80 -6.91 20.53 8.18
C GLN A 80 -6.90 21.43 9.42
N ASN A 81 -6.82 20.85 10.62
CA ASN A 81 -6.73 21.62 11.87
C ASN A 81 -5.48 22.51 11.91
N HIS A 82 -4.34 22.03 11.41
CA HIS A 82 -3.10 22.81 11.35
C HIS A 82 -3.25 24.02 10.41
N ILE A 83 -3.84 23.82 9.24
CA ILE A 83 -4.15 24.88 8.27
C ILE A 83 -5.12 25.91 8.88
N GLU A 84 -6.20 25.47 9.52
CA GLU A 84 -7.17 26.35 10.17
C GLU A 84 -6.53 27.21 11.26
N ARG A 85 -5.65 26.64 12.08
CA ARG A 85 -4.88 27.39 13.09
C ARG A 85 -3.96 28.42 12.46
N ALA A 86 -3.31 28.08 11.35
CA ALA A 86 -2.43 29.00 10.64
C ALA A 86 -3.22 30.15 9.96
N LEU A 87 -4.45 29.89 9.52
CA LEU A 87 -5.36 30.86 8.90
C LEU A 87 -6.20 31.66 9.90
N GLY A 88 -6.27 31.22 11.15
CA GLY A 88 -7.17 31.73 12.19
C GLY A 88 -7.16 33.26 12.29
N ARG A 89 -8.28 33.89 11.91
CA ARG A 89 -8.55 35.30 12.18
C ARG A 89 -8.76 35.48 13.69
N GLY A 90 -7.95 36.32 14.33
CA GLY A 90 -8.09 36.65 15.76
C GLY A 90 -6.85 36.37 16.61
N ARG A 91 -5.80 35.73 16.07
CA ARG A 91 -4.47 35.73 16.72
C ARG A 91 -3.71 37.02 16.40
N PRO A 92 -2.94 37.59 17.35
CA PRO A 92 -1.99 38.66 17.03
C PRO A 92 -1.14 38.21 15.84
N ALA A 93 -0.96 39.09 14.86
CA ALA A 93 -0.17 38.76 13.68
C ALA A 93 1.23 38.26 14.12
N PRO A 94 1.60 37.00 13.84
CA PRO A 94 2.92 36.51 14.18
C PRO A 94 3.99 37.31 13.41
N ALA A 95 5.21 37.34 13.92
CA ALA A 95 6.33 37.91 13.20
C ALA A 95 6.41 37.28 11.78
N PRO A 96 6.65 38.05 10.71
CA PRO A 96 6.61 37.54 9.33
C PRO A 96 7.42 36.26 9.12
N ALA A 97 8.62 36.18 9.72
CA ALA A 97 9.48 35.01 9.65
C ALA A 97 8.86 33.74 10.30
N LEU A 98 8.13 33.89 11.41
CA LEU A 98 7.46 32.77 12.08
C LEU A 98 6.26 32.28 11.24
N HIS A 99 5.53 33.21 10.64
CA HIS A 99 4.42 32.87 9.75
C HIS A 99 4.90 32.13 8.50
N GLU A 100 5.96 32.62 7.85
CA GLU A 100 6.56 31.96 6.70
C GLU A 100 7.07 30.55 7.05
N ALA A 101 7.68 30.38 8.22
CA ALA A 101 8.14 29.08 8.69
C ALA A 101 6.97 28.09 8.92
N GLU A 102 5.87 28.55 9.53
CA GLU A 102 4.64 27.77 9.74
C GLU A 102 4.02 27.35 8.41
N VAL A 103 3.86 28.29 7.47
CA VAL A 103 3.34 27.99 6.12
C VAL A 103 4.26 27.03 5.36
N ALA A 104 5.58 27.18 5.47
CA ALA A 104 6.53 26.28 4.85
C ALA A 104 6.45 24.86 5.45
N ALA A 105 6.21 24.73 6.75
CA ALA A 105 5.99 23.43 7.40
C ALA A 105 4.73 22.75 6.88
N ILE A 106 3.61 23.46 6.83
CA ILE A 106 2.33 22.96 6.27
C ILE A 106 2.52 22.49 4.81
N ARG A 107 3.22 23.27 3.98
CA ARG A 107 3.50 22.88 2.59
C ARG A 107 4.27 21.56 2.49
N ARG A 108 5.31 21.38 3.31
CA ARG A 108 6.08 20.12 3.35
C ARG A 108 5.20 18.95 3.80
N GLU A 109 4.35 19.18 4.80
CA GLU A 109 3.43 18.18 5.31
C GLU A 109 2.41 17.73 4.25
N ILE A 110 1.83 18.67 3.49
CA ILE A 110 0.94 18.38 2.36
C ILE A 110 1.64 17.53 1.30
N VAL A 111 2.85 17.92 0.88
CA VAL A 111 3.59 17.19 -0.16
C VAL A 111 3.96 15.78 0.31
N ASN A 112 4.40 15.63 1.56
CA ASN A 112 4.70 14.33 2.14
C ASN A 112 3.45 13.46 2.23
N PHE A 113 2.34 14.00 2.75
CA PHE A 113 1.06 13.31 2.83
C PHE A 113 0.58 12.82 1.46
N HIS A 114 0.61 13.70 0.45
CA HIS A 114 0.28 13.32 -0.92
C HIS A 114 1.21 12.24 -1.48
N GLY A 115 2.52 12.34 -1.23
CA GLY A 115 3.49 11.35 -1.67
C GLY A 115 3.19 9.96 -1.13
N VAL A 116 2.87 9.85 0.17
CA VAL A 116 2.52 8.56 0.79
C VAL A 116 1.17 8.02 0.26
N MET A 117 0.17 8.87 0.00
CA MET A 117 -1.07 8.44 -0.65
C MET A 117 -0.84 7.84 -2.05
N VAL A 118 0.02 8.47 -2.85
CA VAL A 118 0.37 7.95 -4.19
C VAL A 118 1.08 6.61 -4.09
N LEU A 119 1.93 6.41 -3.07
CA LEU A 119 2.55 5.11 -2.82
C LEU A 119 1.49 4.05 -2.50
N LEU A 120 0.46 4.35 -1.71
CA LEU A 120 -0.61 3.39 -1.40
C LEU A 120 -1.41 3.01 -2.66
N LEU A 121 -1.70 4.00 -3.53
CA LEU A 121 -2.34 3.73 -4.83
C LEU A 121 -1.50 2.80 -5.71
N ASN A 122 -0.18 3.02 -5.74
CA ASN A 122 0.75 2.16 -6.44
C ASN A 122 0.79 0.74 -5.84
N TYR A 123 0.82 0.62 -4.51
CA TYR A 123 0.72 -0.64 -3.79
C TYR A 123 -0.55 -1.42 -4.19
N SER A 124 -1.72 -0.78 -4.17
CA SER A 124 -2.98 -1.41 -4.54
C SER A 124 -2.98 -1.86 -6.00
N SER A 125 -2.44 -1.04 -6.90
CA SER A 125 -2.31 -1.37 -8.32
C SER A 125 -1.43 -2.61 -8.55
N ILE A 126 -0.27 -2.67 -7.91
CA ILE A 126 0.67 -3.79 -8.02
C ILE A 126 0.04 -5.09 -7.49
N ASN A 127 -0.62 -5.04 -6.33
CA ASN A 127 -1.25 -6.20 -5.73
C ASN A 127 -2.46 -6.71 -6.53
N TYR A 128 -3.23 -5.80 -7.15
CA TYR A 128 -4.31 -6.16 -8.06
C TYR A 128 -3.80 -6.86 -9.34
N ILE A 129 -2.74 -6.32 -9.96
CA ILE A 129 -2.13 -6.93 -11.15
C ILE A 129 -1.50 -8.30 -10.81
N GLY A 130 -0.92 -8.44 -9.62
CA GLY A 130 -0.40 -9.70 -9.09
C GLY A 130 -1.46 -10.80 -9.06
N ARG A 131 -2.65 -10.49 -8.54
CA ARG A 131 -3.81 -11.40 -8.50
C ARG A 131 -4.30 -11.81 -9.89
N ARG A 132 -4.37 -10.88 -10.85
CA ARG A 132 -4.80 -11.20 -12.22
C ARG A 132 -3.81 -12.07 -12.98
N SER A 133 -2.52 -11.93 -12.68
CA SER A 133 -1.46 -12.72 -13.32
C SER A 133 -1.38 -14.16 -12.78
N SER A 134 -1.87 -14.43 -11.57
CA SER A 134 -1.99 -15.79 -11.02
C SER A 134 -3.24 -16.52 -11.51
N SER A 135 -4.33 -15.82 -11.84
CA SER A 135 -5.57 -16.43 -12.35
C SER A 135 -5.54 -16.83 -13.83
N SER A 136 -4.52 -16.39 -14.59
CA SER A 136 -4.37 -16.68 -16.03
C SER A 136 -3.22 -17.65 -16.35
N SER A 137 -2.74 -18.42 -15.37
CA SER A 137 -1.72 -19.47 -15.54
C SER A 137 -2.29 -20.83 -15.13
#